data_AF-A0A4P6YCW1-F1
#
_entry.id   AF-A0A4P6YCW1-F1
#
_cell.length_a   1.000
_cell.length_b   1.000
_cell.length_c   1.000
_cell.angle_alpha   90.00
_cell.angle_beta   90.00
_cell.angle_gamma   90.00
#
_symmetry.space_group_name_H-M   'P 1'
#
loop_
_entity.id
_entity.type
_entity.pdbx_description
1 polymer ?
#
loop_
_entity_poly.entity_id
_entity_poly.type
_entity_poly.pdbx_seq_one_letter_code
_entity_poly.pdbx_strand_id
1 'polypeptide(L)' 'MVIVKIKENSKQAKLLLEYIKGFSFVEFVNSENEKDKNNTLLADIEKGLREVKQIREGKLKPLSVNDLWDDK' A
#
# COMPACT_ATOMS: atom_id res chain seq x y z
N MET A 1 -2.82 -30.37 -1.68
CA MET A 1 -2.29 -29.06 -2.14
C MET A 1 -1.40 -28.50 -1.04
N VAL A 2 -0.11 -28.30 -1.33
CA VAL A 2 0.86 -27.76 -0.36
C VAL A 2 1.18 -26.34 -0.79
N ILE A 3 1.01 -25.37 0.11
CA ILE A 3 1.26 -23.95 -0.17
C ILE A 3 2.54 -23.56 0.56
N VAL A 4 3.55 -23.13 -0.19
CA VAL A 4 4.83 -22.64 0.36
C VAL A 4 4.89 -21.13 0.17
N LYS A 5 4.98 -20.38 1.27
CA LYS A 5 5.19 -18.93 1.24
C LYS A 5 6.68 -18.64 1.32
N ILE A 6 7.24 -18.07 0.26
CA ILE A 6 8.67 -17.71 0.18
C ILE A 6 8.78 -16.18 0.26
N LYS A 7 9.52 -15.69 1.24
CA LYS A 7 9.83 -14.25 1.36
C LYS A 7 11.05 -13.93 0.50
N GLU A 8 10.89 -13.06 -0.51
CA GLU A 8 11.95 -12.68 -1.47
C GLU A 8 13.04 -11.75 -0.89
N ASN A 9 13.54 -12.02 0.32
CA ASN A 9 14.49 -11.13 0.99
C ASN A 9 15.97 -11.52 0.78
N SER A 10 16.24 -12.68 0.18
CA SER A 10 17.59 -13.22 -0.01
C SER A 10 17.85 -13.62 -1.47
N LYS A 11 19.10 -13.46 -1.93
CA LYS A 11 19.55 -13.99 -3.23
C LYS A 11 19.26 -15.50 -3.38
N GLN A 12 19.28 -16.23 -2.27
CA GLN A 12 18.95 -17.66 -2.21
C GLN A 12 17.47 -17.91 -2.52
N ALA A 13 16.57 -17.01 -2.08
CA ALA A 13 15.14 -17.15 -2.35
C ALA A 13 14.86 -16.98 -3.85
N LYS A 14 15.55 -16.07 -4.54
CA LYS A 14 15.43 -15.88 -5.99
C LYS A 14 15.89 -17.12 -6.78
N LEU A 15 17.03 -17.70 -6.41
CA LEU A 15 17.53 -18.92 -7.04
C LEU A 15 16.60 -20.12 -6.82
N LEU A 16 16.05 -20.24 -5.61
CA LEU A 16 15.06 -21.26 -5.29
C LEU A 16 13.78 -21.08 -6.12
N LEU A 17 13.29 -19.85 -6.26
CA LEU A 17 12.14 -19.50 -7.10
C LEU A 17 12.37 -19.89 -8.57
N GLU A 18 13.53 -19.56 -9.13
CA GLU A 18 13.90 -19.92 -10.51
C GLU A 18 13.96 -21.45 -10.70
N TYR A 19 14.56 -22.17 -9.75
CA TYR A 19 14.61 -23.63 -9.79
C TYR A 19 13.22 -24.26 -9.75
N ILE A 20 12.38 -23.78 -8.82
CA ILE A 20 11.02 -24.30 -8.63
C ILE A 20 10.13 -23.98 -9.85
N LYS A 21 10.39 -22.87 -10.54
CA LYS A 21 9.67 -22.46 -11.75
C LYS A 21 9.85 -23.41 -12.94
N GLY A 22 10.89 -24.24 -12.93
CA GLY A 22 11.13 -25.26 -13.95
C GLY A 22 10.20 -26.48 -13.86
N PHE A 23 9.47 -26.65 -12.76
CA PHE A 23 8.60 -27.81 -12.56
C PHE A 23 7.18 -27.57 -13.09
N SER A 24 6.67 -28.52 -13.86
CA SER A 24 5.33 -28.45 -14.47
C SER A 24 4.16 -28.54 -13.48
N PHE A 25 4.42 -28.93 -12.23
CA PHE A 25 3.41 -29.11 -11.19
C PHE A 25 3.34 -27.93 -10.21
N VAL A 26 4.09 -26.86 -10.44
CA VAL A 26 4.11 -25.68 -9.57
C VAL A 26 3.31 -24.54 -10.19
N GLU A 27 2.36 -24.01 -9.42
CA GLU A 27 1.57 -22.85 -9.79
C GLU A 27 1.96 -21.65 -8.90
N PHE A 28 2.34 -20.54 -9.53
CA PHE A 28 2.73 -19.31 -8.82
C PHE A 28 1.53 -18.39 -8.66
N VAL A 29 1.07 -18.26 -7.42
CA VAL A 29 0.00 -17.32 -7.07
C VAL A 29 0.64 -16.01 -6.61
N ASN A 30 0.86 -15.08 -7.55
CA ASN A 30 1.33 -13.74 -7.22
C ASN A 30 0.26 -12.98 -6.44
N SER A 31 0.53 -12.74 -5.16
CA SER A 31 -0.30 -11.89 -4.32
C SER A 31 0.15 -10.43 -4.49
N GLU A 32 -0.22 -9.79 -5.60
CA GLU A 32 0.16 -8.37 -5.86
C GLU A 32 -0.56 -7.34 -4.97
N ASN A 33 -1.43 -7.78 -4.05
CA ASN A 33 -2.41 -6.92 -3.38
C ASN A 33 -1.92 -6.07 -2.19
N GLU A 34 -0.62 -6.07 -1.82
CA GLU A 34 -0.15 -5.28 -0.67
C GLU A 34 0.46 -3.91 -1.03
N LYS A 35 0.80 -3.64 -2.29
CA LYS A 35 1.40 -2.36 -2.66
C LYS A 35 0.40 -1.19 -2.69
N ASP A 36 -0.88 -1.45 -2.96
CA ASP A 36 -1.85 -0.37 -3.14
C ASP A 36 -2.24 0.35 -1.84
N LYS A 37 -2.32 -0.36 -0.71
CA LYS A 37 -2.73 0.24 0.57
C LYS A 37 -1.73 1.25 1.11
N ASN A 38 -0.43 0.99 0.92
CA ASN A 38 0.61 1.94 1.35
C ASN A 38 0.63 3.19 0.46
N ASN A 39 0.29 3.06 -0.81
CA ASN A 39 0.31 4.18 -1.74
C ASN A 39 -0.87 5.15 -1.50
N THR A 40 -2.05 4.63 -1.15
CA THR A 40 -3.21 5.45 -0.77
C THR A 40 -2.97 6.22 0.54
N LEU A 41 -2.38 5.56 1.55
CA LEU A 41 -2.07 6.21 2.83
C LEU A 41 -1.05 7.35 2.66
N LEU A 42 -0.02 7.16 1.82
CA LEU A 42 0.95 8.20 1.53
C LEU A 42 0.32 9.38 0.78
N ALA A 43 -0.59 9.11 -0.17
CA ALA A 43 -1.32 10.15 -0.88
C ALA A 43 -2.23 10.97 0.06
N ASP A 44 -2.92 10.31 0.99
CA ASP A 44 -3.78 10.97 1.98
C ASP A 44 -2.98 11.83 2.97
N ILE A 45 -1.80 11.36 3.40
CA ILE A 45 -0.88 12.13 4.25
C ILE A 45 -0.36 13.37 3.51
N GLU A 46 0.05 13.24 2.25
CA GLU A 46 0.49 14.38 1.45
C GLU A 46 -0.62 15.42 1.25
N LYS A 47 -1.85 14.96 1.03
CA LYS A 47 -3.02 15.84 0.92
C LYS A 47 -3.28 16.59 2.21
N GLY A 48 -3.29 15.91 3.35
CA GLY A 48 -3.46 16.52 4.67
C GLY A 48 -2.39 17.56 5.00
N LEU A 49 -1.11 17.29 4.65
CA LEU A 49 -0.03 18.26 4.84
C LEU A 49 -0.21 19.53 3.99
N ARG A 50 -0.71 19.40 2.76
CA ARG A 50 -1.02 20.55 1.90
C ARG A 50 -2.17 21.38 2.45
N GLU A 51 -3.22 20.73 2.95
CA GLU A 51 -4.37 21.40 3.57
C GLU A 51 -3.94 22.16 4.83
N VAL A 52 -3.14 21.57 5.72
CA VAL A 52 -2.61 22.25 6.92
C VAL A 52 -1.75 23.46 6.53
N LYS A 53 -0.93 23.34 5.48
CA LYS A 53 -0.12 24.47 4.99
C LYS A 53 -1.00 25.60 4.46
N GLN A 54 -2.07 25.29 3.73
CA GLN A 54 -3.01 26.28 3.19
C GLN A 54 -3.88 26.93 4.26
N ILE A 55 -4.23 26.22 5.33
CA ILE A 55 -4.87 26.77 6.53
C ILE A 55 -3.93 27.75 7.23
N ARG A 56 -2.65 27.39 7.38
CA ARG A 56 -1.63 28.28 7.97
C ARG A 56 -1.38 29.53 7.13
N GLU A 57 -1.44 29.41 5.80
CA GLU A 57 -1.34 30.53 4.86
C GLU A 57 -2.64 31.37 4.76
N GLY A 58 -3.70 31.00 5.48
CA GLY A 58 -4.97 31.73 5.52
C GLY A 58 -5.81 31.64 4.25
N LYS A 59 -5.49 30.73 3.33
CA LYS A 59 -6.21 30.52 2.05
C LYS A 59 -7.41 29.59 2.18
N LEU A 60 -7.43 28.74 3.21
CA LEU A 60 -8.52 27.81 3.50
C LEU A 60 -9.07 28.05 4.90
N LYS A 61 -10.40 28.02 5.02
CA LYS A 61 -11.08 28.03 6.32
C LYS A 61 -10.84 26.67 6.99
N PRO A 62 -10.45 26.64 8.28
CA PRO A 62 -10.36 25.39 9.01
C PRO A 62 -11.76 24.74 9.03
N LEU A 63 -11.85 23.44 8.77
CA LEU A 63 -13.11 22.72 8.93
C LEU A 63 -13.57 22.84 10.37
N SER A 64 -14.81 23.29 10.56
CA SER A 64 -15.44 23.29 11.87
C SER A 64 -15.77 21.85 12.25
N VAL A 65 -15.68 21.54 13.55
CA VAL A 65 -16.07 20.21 14.05
C VAL A 65 -17.51 19.90 13.65
N ASN A 66 -18.39 20.90 13.56
CA ASN A 66 -19.78 20.73 13.14
C ASN A 66 -19.91 20.25 11.67
N ASP A 67 -19.03 20.68 10.77
CA ASP A 67 -19.06 20.27 9.36
C ASP A 67 -18.67 18.79 9.18
N LEU A 68 -17.93 18.21 10.14
CA LEU A 68 -17.52 16.80 10.12
C LEU A 68 -18.64 15.84 10.55
N TRP A 69 -19.69 16.34 11.21
CA TRP A 69 -20.80 15.51 11.70
C TRP A 69 -22.04 15.56 10.79
N ASP A 70 -22.11 16.52 9.86
CA ASP A 70 -23.26 16.72 8.96
C ASP A 70 -23.20 15.90 7.65
N ASP A 71 -22.13 15.13 7.41
CA ASP A 71 -22.04 14.18 6.27
C ASP A 71 -22.82 12.88 6.58
N LYS A 72 -24.16 12.98 6.68
CA LYS A 72 -25.07 11.84 6.87
C LYS A 72 -26.13 11.71 5.79
#